data_AF-A0A811M837-F1
#
_entry.id   AF-A0A811M837-F1
#
_cell.length_a   1.000
_cell.length_b   1.000
_cell.length_c   1.000
_cell.angle_alpha   90.00
_cell.angle_beta   90.00
_cell.angle_gamma   90.00
#
_symmetry.space_group_name_H-M   'P 1'
#
loop_
_entity.id
_entity.type
_entity.pdbx_description
1 polymer ?
#
loop_
_entity_poly.entity_id
_entity_poly.type
_entity_poly.pdbx_seq_one_letter_code
_entity_poly.pdbx_strand_id
1 'polypeptide(L)'
;MLVRHRKVGEEKVTEVRWFLDSSAVPGVPAGPPKSSAIARWESFAKRAGLAMNPMGRKLFEVREAKQSNLCVTADVETAKELLKLADEI
;
A
#
# COMPACT_ATOMS: atom_id res chain seq x y z
N MET A 1 2.35 -17.11 7.93
CA MET A 1 3.34 -15.99 8.01
C MET A 1 3.76 -15.69 9.45
N LEU A 2 2.84 -15.50 10.40
CA LEU A 2 3.19 -15.07 11.77
C LEU A 2 3.99 -16.11 12.59
N VAL A 3 3.62 -17.39 12.52
CA VAL A 3 4.36 -18.50 13.17
C VAL A 3 5.76 -18.67 12.57
N ARG A 4 5.86 -18.60 11.24
CA ARG A 4 7.13 -18.70 10.49
C ARG A 4 8.13 -17.62 10.91
N HIS A 5 7.65 -16.42 11.27
CA HIS A 5 8.48 -15.33 11.77
C HIS A 5 8.58 -15.28 13.31
N ARG A 6 8.18 -16.34 14.02
CA ARG A 6 8.16 -16.46 15.50
C ARG A 6 7.44 -15.33 16.23
N LYS A 7 6.53 -14.62 15.55
CA LYS A 7 5.73 -13.54 16.17
C LYS A 7 4.55 -14.08 16.98
N VAL A 8 4.17 -15.33 16.74
CA VAL A 8 3.07 -16.04 17.41
C VAL A 8 3.46 -17.51 17.56
N GLY A 9 3.17 -18.12 18.71
CA GLY A 9 3.37 -19.55 18.95
C GLY A 9 2.24 -20.43 18.39
N GLU A 10 2.54 -21.70 18.11
CA GLU A 10 1.60 -22.73 17.60
C GLU A 10 0.38 -22.89 18.51
N GLU A 11 0.59 -22.86 19.82
CA GLU A 11 -0.46 -22.93 20.84
C GLU A 11 -1.51 -21.83 20.66
N LYS A 12 -1.05 -20.57 20.52
CA LYS A 12 -1.93 -19.41 20.38
C LYS A 12 -2.72 -19.44 19.08
N VAL A 13 -2.16 -20.02 18.02
CA VAL A 13 -2.90 -20.24 16.77
C VAL A 13 -4.02 -21.26 16.95
N THR A 14 -3.76 -22.32 17.71
CA THR A 14 -4.74 -23.37 18.00
C THR A 14 -5.90 -22.83 18.84
N GLU A 15 -5.59 -22.06 19.89
CA GLU A 15 -6.57 -21.39 20.74
C GLU A 15 -7.47 -20.42 19.92
N VAL A 16 -6.86 -19.59 19.07
CA VAL A 16 -7.62 -18.65 18.23
C VAL A 16 -8.50 -19.38 17.22
N ARG A 17 -8.03 -20.48 16.62
CA ARG A 17 -8.85 -21.29 15.70
C ARG A 17 -10.07 -21.86 16.41
N TRP A 18 -9.88 -22.47 17.58
CA TRP A 18 -10.98 -22.98 18.39
C TRP A 18 -11.99 -21.88 18.76
N PHE A 19 -11.50 -20.69 19.13
CA PHE A 19 -12.38 -19.56 19.43
C PHE A 19 -13.20 -19.12 18.20
N LEU A 20 -12.57 -19.04 17.02
CA LEU A 20 -13.28 -18.66 15.79
C LEU A 20 -14.36 -19.68 15.40
N ASP A 21 -14.06 -20.98 15.55
CA ASP A 21 -15.02 -22.04 15.26
C ASP A 21 -16.19 -22.05 16.26
N SER A 22 -15.91 -21.76 17.54
CA SER A 22 -16.92 -21.76 18.61
C SER A 22 -17.74 -20.47 18.72
N SER A 23 -17.23 -19.35 18.18
CA SER A 23 -17.89 -18.03 18.24
C SER A 23 -18.70 -17.66 17.00
N ALA A 24 -18.89 -18.60 16.06
CA ALA A 24 -19.70 -18.37 14.88
C ALA A 24 -21.16 -18.03 15.27
N VAL A 25 -21.60 -16.81 14.95
CA VAL A 25 -22.96 -16.34 15.21
C VAL A 25 -23.91 -16.97 14.18
N PRO A 26 -24.95 -17.72 14.59
CA PRO A 26 -25.91 -18.30 13.66
C PRO A 26 -26.63 -17.21 12.86
N GLY A 27 -26.65 -17.34 11.53
CA GLY A 27 -27.45 -16.49 10.64
C GLY A 27 -26.72 -15.29 10.02
N VAL A 28 -25.44 -15.06 10.33
CA VAL A 28 -24.64 -14.08 9.60
C VAL A 28 -23.90 -14.81 8.46
N PRO A 29 -24.27 -14.59 7.18
CA PRO A 29 -23.50 -15.15 6.08
C PRO A 29 -22.08 -14.58 6.16
N ALA A 30 -21.08 -15.46 6.11
CA ALA A 30 -19.70 -15.04 5.94
C ALA A 30 -19.64 -14.19 4.66
N GLY A 31 -19.52 -12.87 4.81
CA GLY A 31 -19.37 -11.97 3.68
C GLY A 31 -18.17 -12.40 2.83
N PRO A 32 -18.16 -12.09 1.52
CA PRO A 32 -17.04 -12.44 0.67
C PRO A 32 -15.73 -12.01 1.35
N PRO A 33 -14.67 -12.83 1.31
CA PRO A 33 -13.41 -12.48 1.93
C PRO A 33 -13.01 -11.11 1.41
N LYS A 34 -13.01 -10.10 2.29
CA LYS A 34 -12.59 -8.74 1.93
C LYS A 34 -11.23 -8.90 1.29
N SER A 35 -11.13 -8.57 0.00
CA SER A 35 -9.94 -8.79 -0.82
C SER A 35 -8.72 -8.42 0.01
N SER A 36 -7.89 -9.42 0.30
CA SER A 36 -6.80 -9.28 1.26
C SER A 36 -5.99 -8.03 0.92
N ALA A 37 -5.46 -7.40 1.96
CA ALA A 37 -4.62 -6.20 1.92
C ALA A 37 -3.56 -6.14 0.78
N ILE A 38 -3.24 -7.26 0.16
CA ILE A 38 -2.30 -7.45 -0.96
C ILE A 38 -2.79 -6.81 -2.27
N ALA A 39 -4.11 -6.61 -2.45
CA ALA A 39 -4.64 -5.80 -3.56
C ALA A 39 -4.16 -4.33 -3.50
N ARG A 40 -3.56 -3.90 -2.37
CA ARG A 40 -3.10 -2.52 -2.15
C ARG A 40 -1.64 -2.28 -2.59
N TRP A 41 -0.91 -3.30 -3.02
CA TRP A 41 0.51 -3.18 -3.42
C TRP A 41 0.69 -3.39 -4.93
N GLU A 42 -0.11 -2.69 -5.73
CA GLU A 42 0.09 -2.65 -7.17
C GLU A 42 1.24 -1.70 -7.52
N SER A 43 2.11 -2.11 -8.45
CA SER A 43 3.22 -1.28 -8.94
C SER A 43 2.71 0.03 -9.54
N PHE A 44 3.59 1.04 -9.65
CA PHE A 44 3.20 2.29 -10.30
C PHE A 44 2.85 2.04 -11.78
N ALA A 45 3.56 1.16 -12.47
CA ALA A 45 3.21 0.72 -13.83
C ALA A 45 1.76 0.22 -13.93
N LYS A 46 1.33 -0.69 -13.04
CA LYS A 46 -0.04 -1.22 -13.10
C LYS A 46 -1.07 -0.15 -12.77
N ARG A 47 -0.76 0.73 -11.80
CA ARG A 47 -1.62 1.87 -11.45
C ARG A 47 -1.76 2.87 -12.59
N ALA A 48 -0.71 3.09 -13.38
CA ALA A 48 -0.77 3.92 -14.58
C ALA A 48 -1.77 3.36 -15.61
N GLY A 49 -1.74 2.04 -15.85
CA GLY A 49 -2.66 1.37 -16.77
C GLY A 49 -4.14 1.45 -16.36
N LEU A 50 -4.41 1.59 -15.05
CA LEU A 50 -5.76 1.72 -14.50
C LEU A 50 -6.22 3.18 -14.35
N ALA A 51 -5.32 4.15 -14.48
CA ALA A 51 -5.62 5.55 -14.23
C ALA A 51 -6.49 6.15 -15.35
N MET A 52 -7.71 6.55 -15.00
CA MET A 52 -8.61 7.28 -15.90
C MET A 52 -8.15 8.74 -16.11
N ASN A 53 -7.57 9.35 -15.07
CA ASN A 53 -7.04 10.71 -15.15
C ASN A 53 -5.69 10.72 -15.90
N PRO A 54 -5.55 11.47 -17.01
CA PRO A 54 -4.31 11.52 -17.79
C PRO A 54 -3.09 12.00 -16.99
N MET A 55 -3.26 12.99 -16.11
CA MET A 55 -2.19 13.49 -15.24
C MET A 55 -1.79 12.45 -14.19
N GLY A 56 -2.77 11.74 -13.63
CA GLY A 56 -2.50 10.64 -12.68
C GLY A 56 -1.71 9.51 -13.33
N ARG A 57 -2.05 9.16 -14.58
CA ARG A 57 -1.29 8.20 -15.39
C ARG A 57 0.15 8.65 -15.57
N LYS A 58 0.35 9.88 -16.05
CA LYS A 58 1.68 10.44 -16.30
C LYS A 58 2.54 10.47 -15.03
N LEU A 59 1.95 10.81 -13.89
CA LEU A 59 2.64 10.80 -12.60
C LEU A 59 3.11 9.39 -12.22
N PHE A 60 2.29 8.36 -12.39
CA PHE A 60 2.71 6.98 -12.12
C PHE A 60 3.80 6.50 -13.07
N GLU A 61 3.73 6.86 -14.35
CA GLU A 61 4.78 6.55 -15.32
C GLU A 61 6.13 7.16 -14.90
N VAL A 62 6.15 8.42 -14.49
CA VAL A 62 7.38 9.09 -14.00
C VAL A 62 7.89 8.42 -12.72
N ARG A 63 7.00 8.09 -11.77
CA ARG A 63 7.40 7.40 -10.53
C ARG A 63 8.01 6.03 -10.80
N GLU A 64 7.46 5.27 -11.75
CA GLU A 64 8.01 3.98 -12.17
C GLU A 64 9.37 4.18 -12.86
N ALA A 65 9.48 5.10 -13.81
CA ALA A 65 10.74 5.32 -14.53
C ALA A 65 11.88 5.79 -13.61
N LYS A 66 11.58 6.69 -12.66
CA LYS A 66 12.57 7.20 -11.67
C LYS A 66 12.71 6.32 -10.43
N GLN A 67 11.89 5.27 -10.27
CA GLN A 67 11.77 4.48 -9.04
C GLN A 67 11.71 5.35 -7.77
N SER A 68 10.99 6.48 -7.86
CA SER A 68 10.88 7.46 -6.77
C SER A 68 9.43 7.86 -6.58
N ASN A 69 9.01 7.93 -5.33
CA ASN A 69 7.71 8.45 -4.92
C ASN A 69 7.83 9.72 -4.08
N LEU A 70 9.03 10.30 -4.00
CA LEU A 70 9.34 11.51 -3.25
C LEU A 70 8.57 12.70 -3.82
N CYS A 71 7.99 13.49 -2.93
CA CYS A 71 7.41 14.79 -3.24
C CYS A 71 8.16 15.81 -2.40
N VAL A 72 8.83 16.76 -3.04
CA VAL A 72 9.57 17.82 -2.35
C VAL A 72 8.65 19.02 -2.15
N THR A 73 8.51 19.44 -0.89
CA THR A 73 7.89 20.72 -0.53
C THR A 73 8.99 21.78 -0.55
N ALA A 74 9.09 22.53 -1.65
CA ALA A 74 10.17 23.49 -1.88
C ALA A 74 9.85 24.88 -1.31
N ASP A 75 9.72 24.98 0.01
CA ASP A 75 9.46 26.24 0.71
C ASP A 75 10.77 27.02 0.89
N VAL A 76 11.05 27.94 -0.04
CA VAL A 76 12.27 28.78 -0.06
C VAL A 76 11.91 30.25 -0.25
N GLU A 77 12.82 31.14 0.15
CA GLU A 77 12.55 32.58 0.16
C GLU A 77 12.69 33.21 -1.23
N THR A 78 13.45 32.59 -2.14
CA THR A 78 13.75 33.17 -3.45
C THR A 78 13.52 32.20 -4.62
N ALA A 79 13.14 32.76 -5.78
CA ALA A 79 12.99 31.99 -7.01
C ALA A 79 14.31 31.35 -7.47
N LYS A 80 15.45 31.98 -7.19
CA LYS A 80 16.77 31.45 -7.55
C LYS A 80 17.08 30.15 -6.80
N GLU A 81 16.76 30.11 -5.51
CA GLU A 81 16.92 28.91 -4.69
C GLU A 81 15.96 27.81 -5.13
N LEU A 82 14.72 28.16 -5.47
CA LEU A 82 13.73 27.20 -5.96
C LEU A 82 14.21 26.50 -7.24
N LEU A 83 14.71 27.28 -8.21
CA LEU A 83 15.22 26.76 -9.47
C LEU A 83 16.47 25.89 -9.24
N LYS A 84 17.40 26.36 -8.40
CA LYS A 84 18.59 25.57 -8.05
C LYS A 84 18.22 24.24 -7.38
N LEU A 85 17.29 24.26 -6.44
CA LEU A 85 16.83 23.06 -5.76
C LEU A 85 16.19 22.08 -6.75
N ALA A 86 15.38 22.56 -7.70
CA ALA A 86 14.73 21.74 -8.71
C ALA A 86 15.72 21.02 -9.65
N ASP A 87 16.87 21.62 -9.93
CA ASP A 87 17.92 21.03 -10.78
C ASP A 87 18.75 19.96 -10.05
N GLU A 88 18.85 20.02 -8.72
CA GLU A 88 19.70 19.13 -7.91
C GLU A 88 19.02 17.82 -7.47
N ILE A 89 17.68 17.70 -7.58
CA ILE A 89 16.86 16.63 -6.95
C ILE A 89 16.14 15.67 -7.91
#